data_AF-A0A1I7ZJF2-F1
#
_entry.id   AF-A0A1I7ZJF2-F1
#
_cell.length_a   1.000
_cell.length_b   1.000
_cell.length_c   1.000
_cell.angle_alpha   90.00
_cell.angle_beta   90.00
_cell.angle_gamma   90.00
#
_symmetry.space_group_name_H-M   'P 1'
#
loop_
_entity.id
_entity.type
_entity.pdbx_description
1 polymer ?
#
loop_
_entity_poly.entity_id
_entity_poly.type
_entity_poly.pdbx_seq_one_letter_code
_entity_poly.pdbx_strand_id
1 'polypeptide(L)'
;MAAHQPKNVLITGGCGFIGSNVVNYLFHAWPQAVFTNVDKLILNSDANYVSEELRRSSRYSLITSDIRNSKVISDILVERNIDTVIHFAADCTSTRCYADPVEALENNNNVIAFIDFLEAIANYGKVKRFIHVSTDEVYGDSDLSDDEKGKTESTMLRPGNPYAATKAACEAYVHSYRTCRGIPIIILRINNIYGPNQWDVKVVPRFIEVAKSNGKFTIQGTGKQLRSWLYVDDAAAGIQAVVERGGIGQIYNLGTYFEMNVLDLAYKVQAEVDNQLNRPPGKVEFISIPDRPYNDLRYLIDISKVYEELGWSPKVDFEEGLRRVVASALAPPRPSQRMTVAIYGGSGWVGKQAQKMLEDKNIICKLAHCRIGRHSDREVTEELLSLNATHVLCCTGRTHGGSFKTIEYLEGGADKTNENVRDNMMSCIVLAHLCRKLGIHFTYVGTGYLFAYDEDHKIGGRSFGEYDLPTFFGNSYSVVKGFTDRMMSQFYFGATSEAVNARITLPLNYNLDEDRNLLAKIINYKQIFDIPVSITILPDCLPALFSIMERRFGGNLNLVNPEPISLHQILQLFKKLTGKALPCYEVVGVDTEKGQQLMRTKGNCALDTTLLEKLYPAIKSSFASLEDAFAAM
;
A
#
# COMPACT_ATOMS: atom_id res chain seq x y z
N MET A 1 -2.70 24.85 -37.28
CA MET A 1 -2.27 25.44 -35.99
C MET A 1 -0.89 24.89 -35.67
N ALA A 2 -0.01 25.69 -35.06
CA ALA A 2 1.27 25.18 -34.58
C ALA A 2 1.05 24.12 -33.49
N ALA A 3 1.86 23.06 -33.48
CA ALA A 3 1.79 22.03 -32.45
C ALA A 3 2.05 22.65 -31.06
N HIS A 4 1.29 22.21 -30.06
CA HIS A 4 1.51 22.61 -28.68
C HIS A 4 2.85 22.05 -28.21
N GLN A 5 3.67 22.89 -27.58
CA GLN A 5 4.96 22.50 -27.01
C GLN A 5 4.85 22.60 -25.48
N PRO A 6 4.77 21.46 -24.77
CA PRO A 6 4.70 21.46 -23.31
C PRO A 6 5.97 22.06 -22.70
N LYS A 7 5.83 22.94 -21.69
CA LYS A 7 6.98 23.45 -20.92
C LYS A 7 6.95 22.96 -19.49
N ASN A 8 5.83 23.12 -18.80
CA ASN A 8 5.65 22.68 -17.42
C ASN A 8 4.50 21.66 -17.36
N VAL A 9 4.86 20.39 -17.19
CA VAL A 9 3.96 19.24 -17.28
C VAL A 9 3.65 18.71 -15.88
N LEU A 10 2.39 18.73 -15.49
CA LEU A 10 1.89 18.00 -14.32
C LEU A 10 1.41 16.62 -14.77
N ILE A 11 1.97 15.58 -14.19
CA ILE A 11 1.52 14.20 -14.37
C ILE A 11 0.93 13.73 -13.04
N THR A 12 -0.29 13.18 -13.05
CA THR A 12 -0.83 12.48 -11.88
C THR A 12 -0.76 10.98 -12.11
N GLY A 13 -0.39 10.20 -11.08
CA GLY A 13 -0.28 8.74 -11.21
C GLY A 13 0.94 8.28 -12.03
N GLY A 14 1.98 9.12 -12.15
CA GLY A 14 3.16 8.84 -12.97
C GLY A 14 4.13 7.81 -12.38
N CYS A 15 3.88 7.29 -11.18
CA CYS A 15 4.58 6.12 -10.65
C CYS A 15 3.81 4.81 -10.84
N GLY A 16 2.60 4.84 -11.43
CA GLY A 16 1.86 3.65 -11.82
C GLY A 16 2.34 3.04 -13.14
N PHE A 17 1.75 1.92 -13.56
CA PHE A 17 2.14 1.20 -14.78
C PHE A 17 2.19 2.12 -16.03
N ILE A 18 1.04 2.64 -16.48
CA ILE A 18 0.98 3.45 -17.71
C ILE A 18 1.73 4.77 -17.49
N GLY A 19 1.46 5.45 -16.38
CA GLY A 19 2.05 6.77 -16.09
C GLY A 19 3.58 6.77 -16.06
N SER A 20 4.21 5.71 -15.50
CA SER A 20 5.68 5.61 -15.43
C SER A 20 6.33 5.38 -16.80
N ASN A 21 5.76 4.50 -17.62
CA ASN A 21 6.26 4.28 -18.98
C ASN A 21 6.09 5.56 -19.82
N VAL A 22 4.95 6.25 -19.68
CA VAL A 22 4.70 7.51 -20.39
C VAL A 22 5.64 8.62 -19.95
N VAL A 23 5.89 8.83 -18.65
CA VAL A 23 6.83 9.87 -18.21
C VAL A 23 8.26 9.59 -18.65
N ASN A 24 8.69 8.32 -18.61
CA ASN A 24 10.01 7.92 -19.09
C ASN A 24 10.15 8.22 -20.59
N TYR A 25 9.14 7.90 -21.39
CA TYR A 25 9.12 8.19 -22.83
C TYR A 25 9.10 9.70 -23.12
N LEU A 26 8.18 10.43 -22.49
CA LEU A 26 7.96 11.87 -22.74
C LEU A 26 9.14 12.73 -22.32
N PHE A 27 9.92 12.33 -21.32
CA PHE A 27 11.09 13.09 -20.90
C PHE A 27 12.17 13.20 -21.97
N HIS A 28 12.34 12.14 -22.77
CA HIS A 28 13.24 12.15 -23.91
C HIS A 28 12.60 12.85 -25.12
N ALA A 29 11.29 12.67 -25.32
CA ALA A 29 10.56 13.33 -26.40
C ALA A 29 10.49 14.86 -26.24
N TRP A 30 10.43 15.35 -24.98
CA TRP A 30 10.35 16.77 -24.64
C TRP A 30 11.57 17.22 -23.81
N PRO A 31 12.73 17.44 -24.47
CA PRO A 31 13.98 17.72 -23.77
C PRO A 31 13.97 19.05 -22.99
N GLN A 32 13.06 19.97 -23.33
CA GLN A 32 12.92 21.28 -22.67
C GLN A 32 11.81 21.32 -21.63
N ALA A 33 11.01 20.26 -21.50
CA ALA A 33 9.92 20.22 -20.54
C ALA A 33 10.44 19.90 -19.13
N VAL A 34 9.80 20.52 -18.14
CA VAL A 34 9.93 20.23 -16.71
C VAL A 34 8.69 19.45 -16.27
N PHE A 35 8.91 18.33 -15.60
CA PHE A 35 7.90 17.36 -15.21
C PHE A 35 7.71 17.38 -13.69
N THR A 36 6.48 17.64 -13.25
CA THR A 36 6.05 17.45 -11.87
C THR A 36 5.13 16.24 -11.82
N ASN A 37 5.57 15.16 -11.20
CA ASN A 37 4.77 13.96 -10.99
C ASN A 37 4.14 13.99 -9.60
N VAL A 38 2.81 13.90 -9.51
CA VAL A 38 2.07 13.74 -8.27
C VAL A 38 1.54 12.32 -8.19
N ASP A 39 2.01 11.57 -7.19
CA ASP A 39 1.59 10.18 -7.01
C ASP A 39 1.42 9.87 -5.51
N LYS A 40 0.38 9.11 -5.18
CA LYS A 40 0.08 8.70 -3.80
C LYS A 40 0.94 7.51 -3.36
N LEU A 41 1.63 6.84 -4.30
CA LEU A 41 2.39 5.61 -4.07
C LEU A 41 1.52 4.55 -3.39
N ILE A 42 0.38 4.26 -4.03
CA ILE A 42 -0.53 3.18 -3.64
C ILE A 42 0.04 1.82 -4.07
N LEU A 43 -0.64 0.72 -3.73
CA LEU A 43 -0.13 -0.64 -3.90
C LEU A 43 0.37 -0.99 -5.33
N ASN A 44 -0.13 -0.28 -6.34
CA ASN A 44 0.19 -0.48 -7.76
C ASN A 44 1.18 0.51 -8.37
N SER A 45 1.76 1.40 -7.56
CA SER A 45 2.74 2.38 -8.01
C SER A 45 4.04 2.29 -7.21
N ASP A 46 5.15 2.61 -7.87
CA ASP A 46 6.50 2.61 -7.30
C ASP A 46 7.33 3.72 -7.95
N ALA A 47 8.03 4.51 -7.13
CA ALA A 47 8.88 5.57 -7.66
C ALA A 47 10.01 5.03 -8.55
N ASN A 48 10.45 3.78 -8.38
CA ASN A 48 11.50 3.18 -9.23
C ASN A 48 11.03 2.74 -10.62
N TYR A 49 9.73 2.74 -10.89
CA TYR A 49 9.23 2.57 -12.26
C TYR A 49 9.63 3.75 -13.13
N VAL A 50 9.82 4.91 -12.50
CA VAL A 50 10.44 6.08 -13.10
C VAL A 50 11.95 5.88 -13.17
N SER A 51 12.54 6.08 -14.36
CA SER A 51 13.94 5.77 -14.60
C SER A 51 14.87 6.55 -13.67
N GLU A 52 16.01 5.94 -13.31
CA GLU A 52 16.98 6.58 -12.42
C GLU A 52 17.55 7.88 -13.01
N GLU A 53 17.76 7.90 -14.32
CA GLU A 53 18.14 9.11 -15.08
C GLU A 53 17.12 10.23 -14.85
N LEU A 54 15.82 9.92 -14.98
CA LEU A 54 14.75 10.88 -14.77
C LEU A 54 14.76 11.41 -13.33
N ARG A 55 14.81 10.49 -12.36
CA ARG A 55 14.76 10.84 -10.93
C ARG A 55 15.92 11.72 -10.48
N ARG A 56 17.07 11.65 -11.16
CA ARG A 56 18.25 12.48 -10.89
C ARG A 56 18.27 13.80 -11.66
N SER A 57 17.39 13.97 -12.63
CA SER A 57 17.32 15.17 -13.46
C SER A 57 16.70 16.35 -12.70
N SER A 58 17.27 17.54 -12.85
CA SER A 58 16.67 18.79 -12.35
C SER A 58 15.35 19.16 -13.05
N ARG A 59 15.04 18.52 -14.19
CA ARG A 59 13.78 18.69 -14.92
C ARG A 59 12.64 17.84 -14.38
N TYR A 60 12.86 17.03 -13.35
CA TYR A 60 11.84 16.15 -12.79
C TYR A 60 11.71 16.34 -11.28
N SER A 61 10.48 16.36 -10.78
CA SER A 61 10.18 16.29 -9.36
C SER A 61 9.01 15.35 -9.09
N LEU A 62 9.19 14.42 -8.16
CA LEU A 62 8.12 13.60 -7.59
C LEU A 62 7.59 14.27 -6.32
N ILE A 63 6.28 14.47 -6.25
CA ILE A 63 5.58 14.95 -5.06
C ILE A 63 4.62 13.85 -4.60
N THR A 64 4.88 13.34 -3.41
CA THR A 64 4.04 12.29 -2.82
C THR A 64 2.81 12.91 -2.19
N SER A 65 1.69 12.91 -2.90
CA SER A 65 0.43 13.48 -2.40
C SER A 65 -0.78 12.83 -3.07
N ASP A 66 -1.93 12.97 -2.41
CA ASP A 66 -3.22 12.61 -2.98
C ASP A 66 -3.77 13.79 -3.79
N ILE A 67 -4.37 13.52 -4.96
CA ILE A 67 -4.97 14.56 -5.81
C ILE A 67 -6.15 15.26 -5.13
N ARG A 68 -6.74 14.65 -4.09
CA ARG A 68 -7.75 15.27 -3.20
C ARG A 68 -7.20 16.41 -2.36
N ASN A 69 -5.87 16.51 -2.22
CA ASN A 69 -5.25 17.59 -1.48
C ASN A 69 -5.24 18.88 -2.30
N SER A 70 -6.39 19.56 -2.34
CA SER A 70 -6.60 20.77 -3.12
C SER A 70 -5.57 21.86 -2.83
N LYS A 71 -5.09 21.97 -1.58
CA LYS A 71 -4.04 22.91 -1.21
C LYS A 71 -2.72 22.59 -1.91
N VAL A 72 -2.23 21.35 -1.76
CA VAL A 72 -0.96 20.93 -2.40
C VAL A 72 -1.06 21.03 -3.91
N ILE A 73 -2.18 20.61 -4.51
CA ILE A 73 -2.38 20.74 -5.96
C ILE A 73 -2.37 22.21 -6.39
N SER A 74 -3.06 23.10 -5.68
CA SER A 74 -3.08 24.54 -6.00
C SER A 74 -1.69 25.17 -5.89
N ASP A 75 -0.95 24.84 -4.82
CA ASP A 75 0.41 25.31 -4.59
C ASP A 75 1.33 24.85 -5.74
N ILE A 76 1.26 23.57 -6.14
CA ILE A 76 2.01 23.02 -7.29
C ILE A 76 1.70 23.76 -8.59
N LEU A 77 0.41 23.94 -8.89
CA LEU A 77 -0.03 24.57 -10.14
C LEU A 77 0.55 25.97 -10.28
N VAL A 78 0.49 26.76 -9.19
CA VAL A 78 0.98 28.14 -9.14
C VAL A 78 2.51 28.19 -9.15
N GLU A 79 3.18 27.49 -8.25
CA GLU A 79 4.63 27.55 -8.08
C GLU A 79 5.40 27.02 -9.30
N ARG A 80 4.87 25.97 -9.94
CA ARG A 80 5.49 25.35 -11.12
C ARG A 80 5.00 25.95 -12.44
N ASN A 81 4.06 26.90 -12.39
CA ASN A 81 3.45 27.54 -13.55
C ASN A 81 3.04 26.50 -14.61
N ILE A 82 2.26 25.51 -14.19
CA ILE A 82 1.86 24.35 -15.02
C ILE A 82 1.11 24.84 -16.26
N ASP A 83 1.41 24.26 -17.43
CA ASP A 83 0.70 24.54 -18.68
C ASP A 83 0.04 23.30 -19.29
N THR A 84 0.53 22.10 -18.96
CA THR A 84 0.06 20.83 -19.49
C THR A 84 -0.20 19.87 -18.34
N VAL A 85 -1.36 19.21 -18.35
CA VAL A 85 -1.74 18.19 -17.36
C VAL A 85 -1.97 16.88 -18.09
N ILE A 86 -1.38 15.79 -17.60
CA ILE A 86 -1.66 14.42 -18.06
C ILE A 86 -2.11 13.61 -16.84
N HIS A 87 -3.39 13.24 -16.83
CA HIS A 87 -4.03 12.66 -15.65
C HIS A 87 -4.19 11.14 -15.81
N PHE A 88 -3.36 10.36 -15.11
CA PHE A 88 -3.46 8.89 -15.01
C PHE A 88 -4.00 8.40 -13.67
N ALA A 89 -3.91 9.23 -12.61
CA ALA A 89 -4.27 8.81 -11.26
C ALA A 89 -5.70 8.27 -11.20
N ALA A 90 -5.82 6.99 -10.84
CA ALA A 90 -7.07 6.26 -10.66
C ALA A 90 -6.76 4.96 -9.90
N ASP A 91 -7.70 4.46 -9.12
CA ASP A 91 -7.63 3.06 -8.69
C ASP A 91 -8.27 2.19 -9.79
N CYS A 92 -7.43 1.43 -10.49
CA CYS A 92 -7.79 0.53 -11.59
C CYS A 92 -7.98 -0.93 -11.14
N THR A 93 -8.07 -1.19 -9.83
CA THR A 93 -8.22 -2.53 -9.28
C THR A 93 -9.68 -2.96 -9.39
N SER A 94 -10.07 -3.46 -10.57
CA SER A 94 -11.46 -3.82 -10.87
C SER A 94 -12.09 -4.72 -9.80
N THR A 95 -11.36 -5.70 -9.24
CA THR A 95 -11.84 -6.56 -8.15
C THR A 95 -12.22 -5.83 -6.87
N ARG A 96 -11.54 -4.71 -6.53
CA ARG A 96 -11.92 -3.86 -5.38
C ARG A 96 -13.20 -3.09 -5.70
N CYS A 97 -13.28 -2.52 -6.90
CA CYS A 97 -14.47 -1.79 -7.36
C CYS A 97 -15.73 -2.67 -7.43
N TYR A 98 -15.58 -3.98 -7.66
CA TYR A 98 -16.72 -4.92 -7.60
C TYR A 98 -17.18 -5.23 -6.18
N ALA A 99 -16.27 -5.23 -5.20
CA ALA A 99 -16.59 -5.57 -3.81
C ALA A 99 -17.29 -4.42 -3.07
N ASP A 100 -16.93 -3.17 -3.39
CA ASP A 100 -17.55 -1.96 -2.82
C ASP A 100 -17.69 -0.84 -3.87
N PRO A 101 -18.86 -0.71 -4.52
CA PRO A 101 -19.11 0.34 -5.51
C PRO A 101 -19.14 1.76 -4.94
N VAL A 102 -19.51 1.94 -3.67
CA VAL A 102 -19.52 3.27 -3.03
C VAL A 102 -18.08 3.72 -2.82
N GLU A 103 -17.22 2.80 -2.41
CA GLU A 103 -15.79 3.05 -2.27
C GLU A 103 -15.13 3.41 -3.61
N ALA A 104 -15.54 2.78 -4.70
CA ALA A 104 -15.08 3.12 -6.05
C ALA A 104 -15.34 4.60 -6.41
N LEU A 105 -16.40 5.20 -5.87
CA LEU A 105 -16.75 6.60 -6.04
C LEU A 105 -16.04 7.52 -5.02
N GLU A 106 -16.02 7.12 -3.74
CA GLU A 106 -15.59 7.95 -2.61
C GLU A 106 -14.08 7.87 -2.28
N ASN A 107 -13.50 6.66 -2.23
CA ASN A 107 -12.17 6.44 -1.65
C ASN A 107 -11.10 6.02 -2.67
N ASN A 108 -11.50 5.51 -3.85
CA ASN A 108 -10.61 4.98 -4.89
C ASN A 108 -10.06 6.02 -5.87
N ASN A 109 -10.02 7.30 -5.47
CA ASN A 109 -9.46 8.40 -6.28
C ASN A 109 -10.04 8.55 -7.69
N ASN A 110 -11.24 8.01 -7.96
CA ASN A 110 -11.82 8.07 -9.29
C ASN A 110 -12.72 9.30 -9.46
N VAL A 111 -13.95 9.31 -8.94
CA VAL A 111 -14.91 10.38 -9.27
C VAL A 111 -14.73 11.63 -8.39
N ILE A 112 -14.90 11.53 -7.07
CA ILE A 112 -14.84 12.70 -6.18
C ILE A 112 -13.45 13.36 -6.23
N ALA A 113 -12.40 12.56 -6.15
CA ALA A 113 -11.03 13.05 -6.23
C ALA A 113 -10.71 13.75 -7.56
N PHE A 114 -11.27 13.26 -8.66
CA PHE A 114 -11.12 13.91 -9.96
C PHE A 114 -11.90 15.23 -10.02
N ILE A 115 -13.08 15.33 -9.40
CA ILE A 115 -13.83 16.58 -9.31
C ILE A 115 -13.04 17.63 -8.52
N ASP A 116 -12.50 17.26 -7.34
CA ASP A 116 -11.67 18.16 -6.53
C ASP A 116 -10.43 18.64 -7.32
N PHE A 117 -9.81 17.71 -8.06
CA PHE A 117 -8.68 18.01 -8.93
C PHE A 117 -9.08 18.95 -10.08
N LEU A 118 -10.21 18.69 -10.75
CA LEU A 118 -10.73 19.56 -11.82
C LEU A 118 -11.04 20.97 -11.30
N GLU A 119 -11.59 21.10 -10.10
CA GLU A 119 -11.86 22.41 -9.49
C GLU A 119 -10.57 23.18 -9.22
N ALA A 120 -9.51 22.51 -8.72
CA ALA A 120 -8.20 23.15 -8.56
C ALA A 120 -7.61 23.63 -9.90
N ILE A 121 -7.73 22.82 -10.96
CA ILE A 121 -7.32 23.20 -12.33
C ILE A 121 -8.14 24.38 -12.85
N ALA A 122 -9.46 24.34 -12.67
CA ALA A 122 -10.37 25.40 -13.09
C ALA A 122 -10.00 26.74 -12.44
N ASN A 123 -9.73 26.73 -11.14
CA ASN A 123 -9.38 27.92 -10.36
C ASN A 123 -8.01 28.48 -10.72
N TYR A 124 -7.07 27.62 -11.15
CA TYR A 124 -5.76 28.05 -11.61
C TYR A 124 -5.78 28.72 -13.00
N GLY A 125 -6.59 28.21 -13.94
CA GLY A 125 -6.94 28.92 -15.19
C GLY A 125 -5.83 29.12 -16.24
N LYS A 126 -4.60 28.63 -16.01
CA LYS A 126 -3.48 28.78 -16.99
C LYS A 126 -3.12 27.51 -17.77
N VAL A 127 -3.82 26.39 -17.50
CA VAL A 127 -3.62 25.13 -18.25
C VAL A 127 -4.04 25.33 -19.70
N LYS A 128 -3.18 24.93 -20.63
CA LYS A 128 -3.39 25.00 -22.09
C LYS A 128 -3.82 23.67 -22.66
N ARG A 129 -3.41 22.56 -22.05
CA ARG A 129 -3.77 21.19 -22.42
C ARG A 129 -4.00 20.36 -21.18
N PHE A 130 -5.15 19.73 -21.07
CA PHE A 130 -5.42 18.70 -20.07
C PHE A 130 -5.77 17.41 -20.80
N ILE A 131 -5.01 16.34 -20.55
CA ILE A 131 -5.29 15.02 -21.08
C ILE A 131 -5.89 14.16 -19.97
N HIS A 132 -7.15 13.76 -20.16
CA HIS A 132 -7.83 12.81 -19.28
C HIS A 132 -7.70 11.40 -19.87
N VAL A 133 -7.04 10.50 -19.14
CA VAL A 133 -6.88 9.11 -19.56
C VAL A 133 -8.03 8.26 -19.01
N SER A 134 -8.90 7.89 -19.93
CA SER A 134 -10.03 6.99 -19.77
C SER A 134 -9.70 5.61 -20.38
N THR A 135 -10.70 4.77 -20.59
CA THR A 135 -10.60 3.39 -21.03
C THR A 135 -11.64 3.10 -22.11
N ASP A 136 -11.41 2.10 -22.95
CA ASP A 136 -12.40 1.56 -23.90
C ASP A 136 -13.61 0.90 -23.20
N GLU A 137 -13.45 0.34 -21.99
CA GLU A 137 -14.53 -0.30 -21.22
C GLU A 137 -15.76 0.62 -20.98
N VAL A 138 -15.61 1.94 -21.12
CA VAL A 138 -16.73 2.90 -21.06
C VAL A 138 -17.76 2.68 -22.17
N TYR A 139 -17.37 2.07 -23.29
CA TYR A 139 -18.26 1.70 -24.38
C TYR A 139 -19.10 0.45 -24.09
N GLY A 140 -18.66 -0.40 -23.16
CA GLY A 140 -19.22 -1.74 -22.95
C GLY A 140 -18.75 -2.74 -24.01
N ASP A 141 -19.44 -3.88 -24.07
CA ASP A 141 -19.09 -5.02 -24.92
C ASP A 141 -19.19 -4.72 -26.44
N SER A 142 -18.33 -5.37 -27.21
CA SER A 142 -18.37 -5.39 -28.68
C SER A 142 -19.06 -6.64 -29.21
N ASP A 143 -19.56 -6.60 -30.45
CA ASP A 143 -20.11 -7.81 -31.07
C ASP A 143 -18.99 -8.83 -31.30
N LEU A 144 -19.31 -10.12 -31.16
CA LEU A 144 -18.38 -11.23 -31.41
C LEU A 144 -18.28 -11.59 -32.88
N SER A 145 -19.06 -10.96 -33.74
CA SER A 145 -19.03 -11.17 -35.18
C SER A 145 -17.73 -10.66 -35.82
N ASP A 146 -17.31 -11.31 -36.90
CA ASP A 146 -16.10 -10.94 -37.66
C ASP A 146 -16.25 -9.60 -38.40
N ASP A 147 -17.47 -9.09 -38.57
CA ASP A 147 -17.77 -7.81 -39.23
C ASP A 147 -17.82 -6.60 -38.27
N GLU A 148 -17.61 -6.81 -36.96
CA GLU A 148 -17.47 -5.74 -35.98
C GLU A 148 -16.27 -4.86 -36.34
N LYS A 149 -16.53 -3.56 -36.61
CA LYS A 149 -15.52 -2.58 -37.04
C LYS A 149 -14.86 -1.85 -35.89
N GLY A 150 -15.35 -2.09 -34.67
CA GLY A 150 -14.86 -1.44 -33.45
C GLY A 150 -15.64 -0.17 -33.13
N LYS A 151 -15.65 0.16 -31.84
CA LYS A 151 -16.33 1.36 -31.32
C LYS A 151 -15.56 2.61 -31.70
N THR A 152 -16.26 3.59 -32.29
CA THR A 152 -15.73 4.92 -32.61
C THR A 152 -15.92 5.89 -31.42
N GLU A 153 -15.31 7.07 -31.48
CA GLU A 153 -15.43 8.11 -30.44
C GLU A 153 -16.87 8.62 -30.21
N SER A 154 -17.75 8.48 -31.20
CA SER A 154 -19.17 8.85 -31.12
C SER A 154 -20.08 7.75 -30.57
N THR A 155 -19.54 6.55 -30.31
CA THR A 155 -20.31 5.44 -29.73
C THR A 155 -20.83 5.83 -28.34
N MET A 156 -22.10 5.51 -28.09
CA MET A 156 -22.75 5.71 -26.79
C MET A 156 -22.02 4.94 -25.69
N LEU A 157 -21.79 5.61 -24.55
CA LEU A 157 -21.20 4.97 -23.37
C LEU A 157 -22.18 4.01 -22.72
N ARG A 158 -21.75 2.76 -22.50
CA ARG A 158 -22.53 1.68 -21.87
C ARG A 158 -21.65 0.86 -20.92
N PRO A 159 -21.11 1.47 -19.85
CA PRO A 159 -20.17 0.78 -18.96
C PRO A 159 -20.80 -0.46 -18.32
N GLY A 160 -20.19 -1.62 -18.52
CA GLY A 160 -20.68 -2.91 -18.01
C GLY A 160 -20.28 -3.22 -16.57
N ASN A 161 -19.33 -2.48 -16.00
CA ASN A 161 -18.78 -2.74 -14.67
C ASN A 161 -18.57 -1.46 -13.84
N PRO A 162 -18.45 -1.57 -12.49
CA PRO A 162 -18.30 -0.40 -11.62
C PRO A 162 -17.10 0.49 -11.95
N TYR A 163 -15.95 -0.09 -12.33
CA TYR A 163 -14.77 0.70 -12.71
C TYR A 163 -15.04 1.52 -13.99
N ALA A 164 -15.56 0.88 -15.05
CA ALA A 164 -15.96 1.56 -16.27
C ALA A 164 -17.00 2.66 -16.00
N ALA A 165 -17.94 2.42 -15.08
CA ALA A 165 -18.93 3.42 -14.67
C ALA A 165 -18.28 4.64 -14.03
N THR A 166 -17.26 4.46 -13.16
CA THR A 166 -16.52 5.60 -12.59
C THR A 166 -15.78 6.41 -13.65
N LYS A 167 -15.19 5.76 -14.66
CA LYS A 167 -14.51 6.45 -15.77
C LYS A 167 -15.49 7.20 -16.67
N ALA A 168 -16.64 6.60 -17.00
CA ALA A 168 -17.71 7.27 -17.72
C ALA A 168 -18.27 8.48 -16.94
N ALA A 169 -18.41 8.39 -15.62
CA ALA A 169 -18.79 9.51 -14.77
C ALA A 169 -17.75 10.65 -14.83
N CYS A 170 -16.45 10.33 -14.79
CA CYS A 170 -15.38 11.32 -14.97
C CYS A 170 -15.49 12.03 -16.32
N GLU A 171 -15.76 11.31 -17.41
CA GLU A 171 -15.96 11.93 -18.73
C GLU A 171 -17.16 12.88 -18.78
N ALA A 172 -18.25 12.57 -18.06
CA ALA A 172 -19.39 13.48 -17.92
C ALA A 172 -19.00 14.78 -17.20
N TYR A 173 -18.19 14.69 -16.13
CA TYR A 173 -17.65 15.87 -15.45
C TYR A 173 -16.67 16.64 -16.32
N VAL A 174 -15.81 15.97 -17.10
CA VAL A 174 -14.97 16.64 -18.11
C VAL A 174 -15.85 17.49 -19.03
N HIS A 175 -16.90 16.91 -19.62
CA HIS A 175 -17.79 17.65 -20.50
C HIS A 175 -18.41 18.88 -19.81
N SER A 176 -18.88 18.72 -18.57
CA SER A 176 -19.44 19.81 -17.77
C SER A 176 -18.42 20.94 -17.54
N TYR A 177 -17.23 20.62 -17.02
CA TYR A 177 -16.19 21.61 -16.71
C TYR A 177 -15.64 22.32 -17.96
N ARG A 178 -15.58 21.62 -19.09
CA ARG A 178 -15.26 22.28 -20.36
C ARG A 178 -16.31 23.31 -20.76
N THR A 179 -17.58 22.97 -20.59
CA THR A 179 -18.71 23.83 -20.96
C THR A 179 -18.83 25.03 -20.03
N CYS A 180 -18.75 24.82 -18.71
CA CYS A 180 -19.02 25.86 -17.71
C CYS A 180 -17.77 26.64 -17.27
N ARG A 181 -16.56 26.06 -17.37
CA ARG A 181 -15.29 26.70 -16.94
C ARG A 181 -14.26 26.85 -18.08
N GLY A 182 -14.52 26.32 -19.28
CA GLY A 182 -13.63 26.52 -20.44
C GLY A 182 -12.31 25.76 -20.39
N ILE A 183 -12.17 24.73 -19.55
CA ILE A 183 -10.90 23.99 -19.41
C ILE A 183 -10.54 23.27 -20.73
N PRO A 184 -9.29 23.34 -21.22
CA PRO A 184 -8.91 22.75 -22.50
C PRO A 184 -8.61 21.25 -22.39
N ILE A 185 -9.66 20.46 -22.12
CA ILE A 185 -9.55 19.01 -21.90
C ILE A 185 -9.71 18.23 -23.22
N ILE A 186 -8.87 17.19 -23.36
CA ILE A 186 -8.92 16.13 -24.39
C ILE A 186 -9.05 14.80 -23.65
N ILE A 187 -9.92 13.91 -24.15
CA ILE A 187 -10.14 12.58 -23.56
C ILE A 187 -9.41 11.54 -24.42
N LEU A 188 -8.70 10.64 -23.76
CA LEU A 188 -8.12 9.45 -24.38
C LEU A 188 -8.82 8.21 -23.89
N ARG A 189 -9.37 7.40 -24.80
CA ARG A 189 -9.89 6.07 -24.50
C ARG A 189 -8.90 5.06 -25.02
N ILE A 190 -8.24 4.35 -24.11
CA ILE A 190 -7.18 3.40 -24.45
C ILE A 190 -7.70 1.99 -24.18
N ASN A 191 -7.41 1.05 -25.07
CA ASN A 191 -7.70 -0.37 -24.85
C ASN A 191 -6.62 -1.07 -24.02
N ASN A 192 -6.70 -2.39 -23.90
CA ASN A 192 -5.84 -3.18 -23.00
C ASN A 192 -4.34 -2.94 -23.27
N ILE A 193 -3.70 -2.21 -22.36
CA ILE A 193 -2.26 -1.95 -22.41
C ILE A 193 -1.49 -3.03 -21.66
N TYR A 194 -0.37 -3.48 -22.22
CA TYR A 194 0.59 -4.36 -21.58
C TYR A 194 2.03 -3.83 -21.75
N GLY A 195 2.90 -4.15 -20.80
CA GLY A 195 4.25 -3.60 -20.76
C GLY A 195 4.99 -3.84 -19.43
N PRO A 196 6.26 -3.42 -19.33
CA PRO A 196 7.02 -3.40 -18.08
C PRO A 196 6.32 -2.59 -16.97
N ASN A 197 6.60 -2.91 -15.71
CA ASN A 197 6.02 -2.26 -14.52
C ASN A 197 4.50 -2.47 -14.33
N GLN A 198 3.88 -3.38 -15.09
CA GLN A 198 2.48 -3.75 -14.87
C GLN A 198 2.32 -4.54 -13.57
N TRP A 199 1.31 -4.19 -12.78
CA TRP A 199 1.06 -4.84 -11.49
C TRP A 199 0.71 -6.33 -11.65
N ASP A 200 1.35 -7.18 -10.83
CA ASP A 200 1.27 -8.65 -10.80
C ASP A 200 -0.14 -9.27 -10.69
N VAL A 201 -1.16 -8.50 -10.33
CA VAL A 201 -2.57 -8.95 -10.35
C VAL A 201 -3.20 -8.92 -11.75
N LYS A 202 -2.57 -8.27 -12.73
CA LYS A 202 -3.03 -8.24 -14.13
C LYS A 202 -2.58 -9.52 -14.86
N VAL A 203 -3.30 -9.88 -15.91
CA VAL A 203 -3.18 -11.21 -16.54
C VAL A 203 -1.78 -11.51 -17.09
N VAL A 204 -1.15 -10.58 -17.81
CA VAL A 204 0.19 -10.77 -18.40
C VAL A 204 1.26 -11.01 -17.31
N PRO A 205 1.47 -10.12 -16.32
CA PRO A 205 2.49 -10.36 -15.30
C PRO A 205 2.15 -11.56 -14.40
N ARG A 206 0.85 -11.81 -14.11
CA ARG A 206 0.46 -13.01 -13.37
C ARG A 206 0.85 -14.28 -14.10
N PHE A 207 0.61 -14.33 -15.41
CA PHE A 207 0.97 -15.48 -16.25
C PHE A 207 2.47 -15.68 -16.33
N ILE A 208 3.26 -14.59 -16.35
CA ILE A 208 4.73 -14.69 -16.28
C ILE A 208 5.18 -15.33 -14.97
N GLU A 209 4.63 -14.93 -13.82
CA GLU A 209 4.97 -15.54 -12.52
C GLU A 209 4.55 -17.02 -12.42
N VAL A 210 3.38 -17.36 -12.96
CA VAL A 210 2.94 -18.77 -13.07
C VAL A 210 3.89 -19.57 -13.96
N ALA A 211 4.26 -19.04 -15.12
CA ALA A 211 5.22 -19.69 -16.02
C ALA A 211 6.58 -19.88 -15.32
N LYS A 212 7.12 -18.85 -14.66
CA LYS A 212 8.40 -18.93 -13.92
C LYS A 212 8.41 -20.08 -12.92
N SER A 213 7.31 -20.28 -12.21
CA SER A 213 7.16 -21.33 -11.19
C SER A 213 6.70 -22.70 -11.73
N ASN A 214 6.51 -22.84 -13.06
CA ASN A 214 5.88 -24.03 -13.67
C ASN A 214 4.52 -24.36 -13.02
N GLY A 215 3.77 -23.32 -12.64
CA GLY A 215 2.45 -23.44 -12.05
C GLY A 215 1.35 -23.66 -13.09
N LYS A 216 0.11 -23.73 -12.61
CA LYS A 216 -1.08 -23.86 -13.48
C LYS A 216 -1.71 -22.48 -13.70
N PHE A 217 -2.04 -22.16 -14.95
CA PHE A 217 -2.64 -20.88 -15.33
C PHE A 217 -4.10 -20.84 -14.87
N THR A 218 -4.44 -19.82 -14.09
CA THR A 218 -5.82 -19.60 -13.65
C THR A 218 -6.61 -18.87 -14.73
N ILE A 219 -7.68 -19.48 -15.23
CA ILE A 219 -8.54 -18.95 -16.29
C ILE A 219 -9.92 -18.62 -15.71
N GLN A 220 -10.38 -17.39 -15.93
CA GLN A 220 -11.70 -16.93 -15.53
C GLN A 220 -12.73 -17.25 -16.61
N GLY A 221 -13.83 -17.88 -16.22
CA GLY A 221 -14.89 -18.27 -17.15
C GLY A 221 -14.36 -19.21 -18.23
N THR A 222 -14.67 -18.92 -19.49
CA THR A 222 -14.26 -19.75 -20.62
C THR A 222 -12.83 -19.49 -21.09
N GLY A 223 -12.23 -18.35 -20.72
CA GLY A 223 -10.94 -17.88 -21.25
C GLY A 223 -10.97 -17.44 -22.71
N LYS A 224 -12.14 -17.46 -23.36
CA LYS A 224 -12.35 -17.06 -24.76
C LYS A 224 -12.57 -15.56 -24.93
N GLN A 225 -12.46 -14.78 -23.85
CA GLN A 225 -12.65 -13.34 -23.94
C GLN A 225 -11.54 -12.74 -24.81
N LEU A 226 -11.92 -11.98 -25.83
CA LEU A 226 -11.01 -11.31 -26.76
C LEU A 226 -10.63 -9.94 -26.21
N ARG A 227 -9.34 -9.62 -26.28
CA ARG A 227 -8.80 -8.32 -25.88
C ARG A 227 -7.86 -7.82 -26.96
N SER A 228 -7.91 -6.51 -27.22
CA SER A 228 -6.98 -5.81 -28.10
C SER A 228 -5.70 -5.45 -27.33
N TRP A 229 -4.52 -5.89 -27.77
CA TRP A 229 -3.27 -5.77 -26.98
C TRP A 229 -2.35 -4.64 -27.47
N LEU A 230 -2.42 -3.47 -26.84
CA LEU A 230 -1.55 -2.33 -27.14
C LEU A 230 -0.28 -2.35 -26.28
N TYR A 231 0.89 -2.27 -26.89
CA TYR A 231 2.13 -2.15 -26.14
C TYR A 231 2.31 -0.74 -25.55
N VAL A 232 2.82 -0.65 -24.32
CA VAL A 232 2.86 0.60 -23.54
C VAL A 232 3.66 1.74 -24.20
N ASP A 233 4.73 1.43 -24.95
CA ASP A 233 5.51 2.47 -25.65
C ASP A 233 4.70 3.09 -26.80
N ASP A 234 3.88 2.30 -27.49
CA ASP A 234 2.98 2.82 -28.53
C ASP A 234 1.90 3.71 -27.92
N ALA A 235 1.36 3.32 -26.76
CA ALA A 235 0.45 4.17 -26.00
C ALA A 235 1.10 5.51 -25.61
N ALA A 236 2.36 5.49 -25.16
CA ALA A 236 3.11 6.70 -24.82
C ALA A 236 3.33 7.61 -26.04
N ALA A 237 3.66 7.04 -27.19
CA ALA A 237 3.76 7.77 -28.45
C ALA A 237 2.41 8.37 -28.89
N GLY A 238 1.30 7.66 -28.64
CA GLY A 238 -0.05 8.16 -28.94
C GLY A 238 -0.45 9.32 -28.05
N ILE A 239 -0.18 9.22 -26.74
CA ILE A 239 -0.39 10.30 -25.78
C ILE A 239 0.45 11.53 -26.16
N GLN A 240 1.71 11.34 -26.56
CA GLN A 240 2.55 12.43 -27.07
C GLN A 240 1.88 13.14 -28.25
N ALA A 241 1.44 12.39 -29.27
CA ALA A 241 0.79 12.93 -30.46
C ALA A 241 -0.46 13.76 -30.11
N VAL A 242 -1.25 13.27 -29.16
CA VAL A 242 -2.48 13.94 -28.70
C VAL A 242 -2.17 15.22 -27.93
N VAL A 243 -1.17 15.22 -27.06
CA VAL A 243 -0.75 16.42 -26.33
C VAL A 243 -0.31 17.53 -27.29
N GLU A 244 0.47 17.16 -28.31
CA GLU A 244 1.05 18.10 -29.26
C GLU A 244 0.03 18.60 -30.29
N ARG A 245 -0.79 17.71 -30.84
CA ARG A 245 -1.60 17.97 -32.04
C ARG A 245 -3.10 17.78 -31.86
N GLY A 246 -3.55 17.09 -30.80
CA GLY A 246 -4.96 16.79 -30.58
C GLY A 246 -5.83 18.05 -30.47
N GLY A 247 -7.06 17.97 -30.96
CA GLY A 247 -8.03 19.06 -30.85
C GLY A 247 -8.56 19.21 -29.41
N ILE A 248 -8.52 20.43 -28.85
CA ILE A 248 -9.29 20.75 -27.62
C ILE A 248 -10.75 20.55 -27.95
N GLY A 249 -11.47 19.66 -27.27
CA GLY A 249 -12.72 19.18 -27.87
C GLY A 249 -12.86 17.71 -27.80
N GLN A 250 -11.77 17.07 -28.20
CA GLN A 250 -11.87 15.83 -28.89
C GLN A 250 -11.67 14.67 -27.91
N ILE A 251 -12.25 13.57 -28.32
CA ILE A 251 -11.93 12.25 -27.82
C ILE A 251 -11.07 11.60 -28.91
N TYR A 252 -10.07 10.83 -28.50
CA TYR A 252 -9.30 9.96 -29.38
C TYR A 252 -9.22 8.56 -28.78
N ASN A 253 -9.50 7.56 -29.61
CA ASN A 253 -9.22 6.17 -29.33
C ASN A 253 -7.75 5.88 -29.60
N LEU A 254 -7.05 5.30 -28.61
CA LEU A 254 -5.68 4.80 -28.78
C LEU A 254 -5.68 3.29 -28.61
N GLY A 255 -5.23 2.56 -29.61
CA GLY A 255 -5.29 1.12 -29.57
C GLY A 255 -4.62 0.36 -30.71
N THR A 256 -4.94 -0.92 -30.79
CA THR A 256 -4.55 -1.82 -31.89
C THR A 256 -5.76 -2.60 -32.40
N TYR A 257 -5.67 -3.11 -33.62
CA TYR A 257 -6.60 -4.10 -34.17
C TYR A 257 -6.16 -5.55 -33.87
N PHE A 258 -5.02 -5.75 -33.21
CA PHE A 258 -4.54 -7.08 -32.83
C PHE A 258 -5.29 -7.60 -31.59
N GLU A 259 -6.11 -8.63 -31.79
CA GLU A 259 -6.86 -9.30 -30.74
C GLU A 259 -6.30 -10.70 -30.43
N MET A 260 -6.27 -11.07 -29.15
CA MET A 260 -5.93 -12.42 -28.71
C MET A 260 -6.75 -12.77 -27.47
N ASN A 261 -7.20 -14.03 -27.39
CA ASN A 261 -7.89 -14.53 -26.21
C ASN A 261 -6.91 -14.89 -25.08
N VAL A 262 -7.45 -15.03 -23.86
CA VAL A 262 -6.64 -15.25 -22.65
C VAL A 262 -5.98 -16.64 -22.65
N LEU A 263 -6.56 -17.64 -23.31
CA LEU A 263 -5.97 -18.99 -23.40
C LEU A 263 -4.70 -18.98 -24.27
N ASP A 264 -4.78 -18.38 -25.46
CA ASP A 264 -3.64 -18.27 -26.39
C ASP A 264 -2.52 -17.42 -25.79
N LEU A 265 -2.88 -16.39 -25.02
CA LEU A 265 -1.93 -15.61 -24.24
C LEU A 265 -1.11 -16.49 -23.28
N ALA A 266 -1.75 -17.43 -22.57
CA ALA A 266 -1.04 -18.32 -21.64
C ALA A 266 0.03 -19.16 -22.35
N TYR A 267 -0.29 -19.70 -23.53
CA TYR A 267 0.67 -20.45 -24.35
C TYR A 267 1.85 -19.58 -24.81
N LYS A 268 1.56 -18.36 -25.30
CA LYS A 268 2.59 -17.41 -25.75
C LYS A 268 3.52 -17.00 -24.59
N VAL A 269 2.96 -16.69 -23.42
CA VAL A 269 3.72 -16.33 -22.22
C VAL A 269 4.59 -17.49 -21.74
N GLN A 270 4.04 -18.72 -21.67
CA GLN A 270 4.82 -19.90 -21.28
C GLN A 270 6.00 -20.10 -22.22
N ALA A 271 5.77 -20.11 -23.54
CA ALA A 271 6.81 -20.32 -24.52
C ALA A 271 7.92 -19.26 -24.45
N GLU A 272 7.57 -17.99 -24.27
CA GLU A 272 8.55 -16.90 -24.18
C GLU A 272 9.36 -16.96 -22.87
N VAL A 273 8.72 -17.29 -21.75
CA VAL A 273 9.43 -17.50 -20.48
C VAL A 273 10.38 -18.70 -20.57
N ASP A 274 9.96 -19.79 -21.19
CA ASP A 274 10.81 -20.97 -21.39
C ASP A 274 12.04 -20.65 -22.24
N ASN A 275 11.82 -19.89 -23.32
CA ASN A 275 12.87 -19.43 -24.22
C ASN A 275 13.91 -18.57 -23.48
N GLN A 276 13.49 -17.55 -22.74
CA GLN A 276 14.43 -16.67 -22.04
C GLN A 276 15.12 -17.32 -20.83
N LEU A 277 14.50 -18.31 -20.20
CA LEU A 277 15.11 -19.11 -19.13
C LEU A 277 15.98 -20.27 -19.66
N ASN A 278 16.09 -20.44 -20.98
CA ASN A 278 16.80 -21.55 -21.63
C ASN A 278 16.36 -22.94 -21.10
N ARG A 279 15.05 -23.16 -20.95
CA ARG A 279 14.49 -24.44 -20.47
C ARG A 279 13.62 -25.12 -21.54
N PRO A 280 13.40 -26.45 -21.44
CA PRO A 280 12.52 -27.16 -22.37
C PRO A 280 11.09 -26.58 -22.34
N PRO A 281 10.32 -26.70 -23.44
CA PRO A 281 8.93 -26.26 -23.47
C PRO A 281 8.12 -26.86 -22.31
N GLY A 282 7.62 -25.98 -21.45
CA GLY A 282 6.78 -26.32 -20.31
C GLY A 282 5.38 -26.70 -20.77
N LYS A 283 4.77 -27.65 -20.04
CA LYS A 283 3.39 -28.04 -20.29
C LYS A 283 2.46 -26.97 -19.72
N VAL A 284 1.62 -26.38 -20.58
CA VAL A 284 0.57 -25.45 -20.14
C VAL A 284 -0.58 -26.25 -19.54
N GLU A 285 -0.88 -26.00 -18.27
CA GLU A 285 -2.02 -26.56 -17.56
C GLU A 285 -2.91 -25.45 -17.01
N PHE A 286 -4.22 -25.68 -17.00
CA PHE A 286 -5.20 -24.68 -16.60
C PHE A 286 -5.95 -25.07 -15.31
N ILE A 287 -6.28 -24.07 -14.50
CA ILE A 287 -7.26 -24.14 -13.43
C ILE A 287 -8.40 -23.20 -13.81
N SER A 288 -9.60 -23.75 -13.98
CA SER A 288 -10.80 -22.94 -14.23
C SER A 288 -11.32 -22.38 -12.91
N ILE A 289 -11.62 -21.09 -12.89
CA ILE A 289 -12.37 -20.43 -11.81
C ILE A 289 -13.65 -19.79 -12.36
N PRO A 290 -14.68 -19.58 -11.52
CA PRO A 290 -15.90 -18.90 -11.94
C PRO A 290 -15.60 -17.56 -12.63
N ASP A 291 -16.41 -17.23 -13.63
CA ASP A 291 -16.31 -15.93 -14.30
C ASP A 291 -16.71 -14.79 -13.35
N ARG A 292 -16.24 -13.59 -13.65
CA ARG A 292 -16.68 -12.40 -12.93
C ARG A 292 -18.09 -12.03 -13.37
N PRO A 293 -18.93 -11.50 -12.47
CA PRO A 293 -20.18 -10.86 -12.87
C PRO A 293 -19.88 -9.74 -13.88
N TYR A 294 -20.58 -9.76 -15.03
CA TYR A 294 -20.48 -8.71 -16.06
C TYR A 294 -19.08 -8.59 -16.70
N ASN A 295 -18.49 -9.71 -17.09
CA ASN A 295 -17.24 -9.74 -17.86
C ASN A 295 -17.55 -9.63 -19.35
N ASP A 296 -17.24 -8.47 -19.95
CA ASP A 296 -17.43 -8.26 -21.39
C ASP A 296 -16.55 -9.22 -22.20
N LEU A 297 -17.11 -9.77 -23.28
CA LEU A 297 -16.46 -10.82 -24.04
C LEU A 297 -15.44 -10.27 -25.03
N ARG A 298 -15.62 -9.05 -25.54
CA ARG A 298 -14.72 -8.43 -26.51
C ARG A 298 -14.64 -6.91 -26.33
N TYR A 299 -13.43 -6.37 -26.45
CA TYR A 299 -13.22 -4.94 -26.60
C TYR A 299 -12.46 -4.64 -27.89
N LEU A 300 -13.14 -4.02 -28.84
CA LEU A 300 -12.58 -3.55 -30.09
C LEU A 300 -12.97 -2.08 -30.30
N ILE A 301 -11.97 -1.23 -30.55
CA ILE A 301 -12.15 0.19 -30.85
C ILE A 301 -11.57 0.52 -32.21
N ASP A 302 -12.17 1.48 -32.89
CA ASP A 302 -11.65 2.02 -34.14
C ASP A 302 -10.63 3.12 -33.84
N ILE A 303 -9.46 3.06 -34.49
CA ILE A 303 -8.33 4.00 -34.31
C ILE A 303 -8.06 4.87 -35.57
N SER A 304 -8.98 4.88 -36.54
CA SER A 304 -8.83 5.64 -37.80
C SER A 304 -8.65 7.14 -37.54
N LYS A 305 -9.41 7.70 -36.60
CA LYS A 305 -9.37 9.13 -36.28
C LYS A 305 -7.98 9.60 -35.81
N VAL A 306 -7.35 8.88 -34.89
CA VAL A 306 -6.02 9.26 -34.38
C VAL A 306 -4.95 9.09 -35.48
N TYR A 307 -5.11 8.11 -36.36
CA TYR A 307 -4.25 7.93 -37.53
C TYR A 307 -4.39 9.09 -38.52
N GLU A 308 -5.60 9.42 -38.93
CA GLU A 308 -5.88 10.45 -39.93
C GLU A 308 -5.55 11.87 -39.42
N GLU A 309 -5.93 12.20 -38.18
CA GLU A 309 -5.73 13.55 -37.64
C GLU A 309 -4.31 13.77 -37.08
N LEU A 310 -3.70 12.75 -36.47
CA LEU A 310 -2.46 12.91 -35.70
C LEU A 310 -1.27 12.13 -36.27
N GLY A 311 -1.49 11.27 -37.28
CA GLY A 311 -0.46 10.43 -37.89
C GLY A 311 0.08 9.34 -36.98
N TRP A 312 -0.71 8.90 -36.00
CA TRP A 312 -0.29 7.86 -35.04
C TRP A 312 -0.86 6.49 -35.41
N SER A 313 -0.02 5.46 -35.30
CA SER A 313 -0.41 4.05 -35.34
C SER A 313 0.54 3.25 -34.45
N PRO A 314 0.09 2.11 -33.87
CA PRO A 314 0.98 1.23 -33.11
C PRO A 314 2.06 0.62 -34.00
N LYS A 315 3.28 0.49 -33.48
CA LYS A 315 4.46 0.03 -34.22
C LYS A 315 5.06 -1.24 -33.66
N VAL A 316 4.81 -1.56 -32.39
CA VAL A 316 5.35 -2.74 -31.73
C VAL A 316 4.38 -3.90 -31.91
N ASP A 317 4.84 -4.97 -32.55
CA ASP A 317 4.07 -6.20 -32.64
C ASP A 317 3.96 -6.90 -31.26
N PHE A 318 3.01 -7.83 -31.16
CA PHE A 318 2.71 -8.46 -29.89
C PHE A 318 3.88 -9.29 -29.34
N GLU A 319 4.54 -10.04 -30.23
CA GLU A 319 5.67 -10.91 -29.93
C GLU A 319 6.88 -10.14 -29.39
N GLU A 320 7.26 -9.04 -30.03
CA GLU A 320 8.32 -8.14 -29.60
C GLU A 320 7.98 -7.48 -28.26
N GLY A 321 6.74 -7.00 -28.11
CA GLY A 321 6.27 -6.45 -26.85
C GLY A 321 6.35 -7.48 -25.73
N LEU A 322 5.84 -8.69 -25.95
CA LEU A 322 5.88 -9.78 -24.97
C LEU A 322 7.31 -10.13 -24.57
N ARG A 323 8.23 -10.23 -25.54
CA ARG A 323 9.66 -10.47 -25.29
C ARG A 323 10.26 -9.43 -24.34
N ARG A 324 9.95 -8.14 -24.54
CA ARG A 324 10.40 -7.05 -23.64
C ARG A 324 9.79 -7.15 -22.24
N VAL A 325 8.50 -7.49 -22.14
CA VAL A 325 7.83 -7.65 -20.83
C VAL A 325 8.43 -8.80 -20.05
N VAL A 326 8.64 -9.96 -20.69
CA VAL A 326 9.26 -11.13 -20.05
C VAL A 326 10.68 -10.80 -19.61
N ALA A 327 11.48 -10.16 -20.47
CA ALA A 327 12.84 -9.74 -20.12
C ALA A 327 12.86 -8.80 -18.91
N SER A 328 11.92 -7.86 -18.84
CA SER A 328 11.77 -6.97 -17.69
C SER A 328 11.35 -7.70 -16.42
N ALA A 329 10.54 -8.77 -16.50
CA ALA A 329 10.06 -9.54 -15.36
C ALA A 329 11.08 -10.58 -14.84
N LEU A 330 12.04 -10.96 -15.68
CA LEU A 330 13.18 -11.82 -15.33
C LEU A 330 14.38 -11.02 -14.78
N ALA A 331 14.40 -9.70 -14.98
CA ALA A 331 15.42 -8.84 -14.40
C ALA A 331 15.38 -8.88 -12.86
N PRO A 332 16.53 -8.66 -12.17
CA PRO A 332 16.57 -8.60 -10.72
C PRO A 332 15.58 -7.56 -10.18
N PRO A 333 14.86 -7.86 -9.08
CA PRO A 333 13.92 -6.92 -8.49
C PRO A 333 14.66 -5.65 -8.05
N ARG A 334 14.11 -4.49 -8.40
CA ARG A 334 14.61 -3.19 -7.92
C ARG A 334 14.19 -3.00 -6.45
N PRO A 335 15.03 -2.39 -5.60
CA PRO A 335 14.63 -2.03 -4.24
C PRO A 335 13.42 -1.08 -4.28
N SER A 336 12.30 -1.47 -3.68
CA SER A 336 11.04 -0.72 -3.70
C SER A 336 11.18 0.65 -3.03
N GLN A 337 10.61 1.69 -3.64
CA GLN A 337 10.46 3.04 -3.06
C GLN A 337 8.98 3.34 -2.74
N ARG A 338 8.15 2.31 -2.64
CA ARG A 338 6.72 2.42 -2.31
C ARG A 338 6.47 2.92 -0.89
N MET A 339 7.47 2.77 -0.02
CA MET A 339 7.37 3.09 1.39
C MET A 339 8.43 4.11 1.81
N THR A 340 7.95 5.31 2.09
CA THR A 340 8.61 6.32 2.94
C THR A 340 7.82 6.46 4.24
N VAL A 341 8.49 6.28 5.38
CA VAL A 341 7.87 6.17 6.71
C VAL A 341 8.12 7.43 7.52
N ALA A 342 7.04 8.11 7.95
CA ALA A 342 7.10 9.11 9.02
C ALA A 342 6.91 8.41 10.38
N ILE A 343 7.84 8.62 11.32
CA ILE A 343 7.79 7.98 12.64
C ILE A 343 7.42 9.01 13.69
N TYR A 344 6.25 8.81 14.29
CA TYR A 344 5.81 9.53 15.48
C TYR A 344 6.21 8.74 16.73
N GLY A 345 6.86 9.39 17.69
CA GLY A 345 7.42 8.71 18.86
C GLY A 345 8.75 8.01 18.59
N GLY A 346 9.49 8.41 17.55
CA GLY A 346 10.80 7.83 17.20
C GLY A 346 11.86 7.93 18.30
N SER A 347 11.76 8.88 19.23
CA SER A 347 12.67 8.96 20.38
C SER A 347 12.45 7.85 21.42
N GLY A 348 11.30 7.16 21.38
CA GLY A 348 10.99 6.01 22.22
C GLY A 348 11.80 4.78 21.82
N TRP A 349 11.93 3.80 22.72
CA TRP A 349 12.78 2.63 22.52
C TRP A 349 12.39 1.80 21.29
N VAL A 350 11.12 1.41 21.14
CA VAL A 350 10.64 0.71 19.94
C VAL A 350 10.81 1.57 18.69
N GLY A 351 10.57 2.88 18.80
CA GLY A 351 10.78 3.82 17.70
C GLY A 351 12.23 3.90 17.22
N LYS A 352 13.22 3.83 18.13
CA LYS A 352 14.65 3.78 17.79
C LYS A 352 15.04 2.47 17.12
N GLN A 353 14.51 1.34 17.62
CA GLN A 353 14.73 0.03 16.99
C GLN A 353 14.15 0.01 15.57
N ALA A 354 12.95 0.56 15.39
CA ALA A 354 12.32 0.67 14.08
C ALA A 354 13.12 1.56 13.11
N GLN A 355 13.64 2.71 13.55
CA GLN A 355 14.50 3.58 12.73
C GLN A 355 15.71 2.81 12.21
N LYS A 356 16.48 2.19 13.11
CA LYS A 356 17.68 1.44 12.74
C LYS A 356 17.37 0.36 11.71
N MET A 357 16.30 -0.41 11.91
CA MET A 357 15.94 -1.49 10.99
C MET A 357 15.37 -1.01 9.66
N LEU A 358 14.72 0.17 9.62
CA LEU A 358 14.29 0.79 8.36
C LEU A 358 15.50 1.29 7.56
N GLU A 359 16.47 1.91 8.24
CA GLU A 359 17.75 2.32 7.65
C GLU A 359 18.53 1.11 7.09
N ASP A 360 18.66 0.03 7.86
CA ASP A 360 19.32 -1.22 7.43
C ASP A 360 18.65 -1.84 6.19
N LYS A 361 17.34 -1.61 6.01
CA LYS A 361 16.56 -2.04 4.84
C LYS A 361 16.53 -1.04 3.69
N ASN A 362 17.25 0.08 3.78
CA ASN A 362 17.23 1.19 2.83
C ASN A 362 15.82 1.78 2.60
N ILE A 363 14.96 1.74 3.61
CA ILE A 363 13.63 2.35 3.58
C ILE A 363 13.75 3.76 4.15
N ILE A 364 13.29 4.77 3.40
CA ILE A 364 13.39 6.16 3.82
C ILE A 364 12.52 6.38 5.06
N CYS A 365 13.15 6.69 6.19
CA CYS A 365 12.46 7.06 7.42
C CYS A 365 12.70 8.53 7.78
N LYS A 366 11.65 9.22 8.22
CA LYS A 366 11.71 10.61 8.68
C LYS A 366 11.07 10.73 10.05
N LEU A 367 11.69 11.47 10.97
CA LEU A 367 11.14 11.70 12.29
C LEU A 367 10.13 12.85 12.25
N ALA A 368 8.97 12.62 12.85
CA ALA A 368 7.99 13.66 13.11
C ALA A 368 8.33 14.41 14.40
N HIS A 369 8.12 15.72 14.41
CA HIS A 369 8.39 16.61 15.54
C HIS A 369 7.11 17.04 16.26
N CYS A 370 5.97 17.09 15.56
CA CYS A 370 4.70 17.43 16.18
C CYS A 370 4.32 16.40 17.26
N ARG A 371 3.98 16.92 18.44
CA ARG A 371 3.29 16.18 19.50
C ARG A 371 1.78 16.29 19.30
N ILE A 372 1.16 15.19 18.88
CA ILE A 372 -0.29 15.11 18.72
C ILE A 372 -0.99 15.35 20.06
N GLY A 373 -2.13 16.04 20.04
CA GLY A 373 -2.86 16.47 21.24
C GLY A 373 -2.24 17.67 21.97
N ARG A 374 -1.10 18.21 21.50
CA ARG A 374 -0.52 19.47 21.98
C ARG A 374 -0.41 20.52 20.88
N HIS A 375 0.01 20.10 19.69
CA HIS A 375 -0.08 20.92 18.49
C HIS A 375 -1.47 20.78 17.87
N SER A 376 -1.88 21.78 17.09
CA SER A 376 -3.14 21.77 16.35
C SER A 376 -3.13 20.74 15.22
N ASP A 377 -4.31 20.26 14.84
CA ASP A 377 -4.49 19.36 13.70
C ASP A 377 -3.90 19.93 12.41
N ARG A 378 -3.92 21.27 12.26
CA ARG A 378 -3.34 21.97 11.11
C ARG A 378 -1.83 21.83 11.09
N GLU A 379 -1.13 22.06 12.19
CA GLU A 379 0.33 21.91 12.28
C GLU A 379 0.75 20.46 12.01
N VAL A 380 0.03 19.48 12.58
CA VAL A 380 0.29 18.05 12.33
C VAL A 380 0.07 17.70 10.85
N THR A 381 -0.98 18.26 10.23
CA THR A 381 -1.26 18.07 8.80
C THR A 381 -0.15 18.67 7.93
N GLU A 382 0.27 19.90 8.23
CA GLU A 382 1.36 20.58 7.50
C GLU A 382 2.68 19.80 7.64
N GLU A 383 2.98 19.26 8.83
CA GLU A 383 4.14 18.39 9.03
C GLU A 383 4.05 17.11 8.18
N LEU A 384 2.93 16.37 8.25
CA LEU A 384 2.72 15.15 7.45
C LEU A 384 2.93 15.39 5.95
N LEU A 385 2.44 16.53 5.45
CA LEU A 385 2.61 16.94 4.06
C LEU A 385 4.08 17.28 3.75
N SER A 386 4.75 18.02 4.62
CA SER A 386 6.17 18.37 4.44
C SER A 386 7.10 17.15 4.45
N LEU A 387 6.74 16.12 5.23
CA LEU A 387 7.48 14.87 5.31
C LEU A 387 7.36 14.06 4.01
N ASN A 388 6.38 14.32 3.14
CA ASN A 388 6.11 13.53 1.93
C ASN A 388 6.08 12.03 2.23
N ALA A 389 5.47 11.65 3.36
CA ALA A 389 5.44 10.27 3.82
C ALA A 389 4.25 9.52 3.21
N THR A 390 4.51 8.30 2.77
CA THR A 390 3.47 7.37 2.29
C THR A 390 2.84 6.55 3.41
N HIS A 391 3.61 6.35 4.49
CA HIS A 391 3.27 5.53 5.64
C HIS A 391 3.62 6.29 6.92
N VAL A 392 2.82 6.11 7.95
CA VAL A 392 3.07 6.60 9.30
C VAL A 392 3.22 5.41 10.24
N LEU A 393 4.31 5.38 11.00
CA LEU A 393 4.51 4.46 12.12
C LEU A 393 4.38 5.25 13.42
N CYS A 394 3.27 5.02 14.12
CA CYS A 394 2.96 5.64 15.39
C CYS A 394 3.41 4.75 16.54
N CYS A 395 4.57 5.08 17.11
CA CYS A 395 5.10 4.49 18.34
C CYS A 395 4.80 5.39 19.55
N THR A 396 3.82 6.29 19.44
CA THR A 396 3.49 7.21 20.52
C THR A 396 2.78 6.50 21.67
N GLY A 397 3.11 6.91 22.88
CA GLY A 397 2.48 6.41 24.09
C GLY A 397 3.28 6.83 25.30
N ARG A 398 2.58 7.23 26.35
CA ARG A 398 3.23 7.58 27.62
C ARG A 398 3.20 6.38 28.54
N THR A 399 4.35 6.03 29.08
CA THR A 399 4.53 4.95 30.05
C THR A 399 5.42 5.36 31.23
N HIS A 400 5.81 6.63 31.32
CA HIS A 400 6.69 7.17 32.34
C HIS A 400 6.59 8.71 32.38
N GLY A 401 7.13 9.34 33.43
CA GLY A 401 7.17 10.79 33.58
C GLY A 401 7.79 11.23 34.91
N GLY A 402 8.50 12.35 34.92
CA GLY A 402 9.23 12.82 36.10
C GLY A 402 10.26 11.79 36.58
N SER A 403 10.18 11.40 37.87
CA SER A 403 11.04 10.39 38.49
C SER A 403 10.57 8.94 38.24
N PHE A 404 9.33 8.73 37.80
CA PHE A 404 8.76 7.39 37.59
C PHE A 404 9.17 6.86 36.22
N LYS A 405 9.78 5.66 36.18
CA LYS A 405 10.19 4.97 34.95
C LYS A 405 9.14 4.01 34.39
N THR A 406 7.99 3.88 35.06
CA THR A 406 6.94 2.88 34.81
C THR A 406 5.56 3.52 34.71
N ILE A 407 4.56 2.72 34.31
CA ILE A 407 3.16 3.16 34.11
C ILE A 407 2.52 3.73 35.38
N GLU A 408 3.09 3.48 36.56
CA GLU A 408 2.67 4.05 37.85
C GLU A 408 2.54 5.58 37.82
N TYR A 409 3.32 6.25 36.96
CA TYR A 409 3.18 7.68 36.70
C TYR A 409 1.75 8.11 36.33
N LEU A 410 1.00 7.23 35.63
CA LEU A 410 -0.32 7.51 35.09
C LEU A 410 -1.46 7.23 36.09
N GLU A 411 -1.17 6.65 37.25
CA GLU A 411 -2.17 6.30 38.27
C GLU A 411 -2.45 7.46 39.25
N GLY A 412 -1.84 8.65 39.05
CA GLY A 412 -1.87 9.79 39.98
C GLY A 412 -3.10 10.71 39.94
N GLY A 413 -4.30 10.19 39.66
CA GLY A 413 -5.56 10.97 39.70
C GLY A 413 -5.93 11.68 38.38
N ALA A 414 -6.91 12.60 38.44
CA ALA A 414 -7.59 13.17 37.25
C ALA A 414 -6.65 13.81 36.22
N ASP A 415 -5.62 14.55 36.65
CA ASP A 415 -4.64 15.16 35.75
C ASP A 415 -3.83 14.10 34.99
N LYS A 416 -3.46 13.00 35.68
CA LYS A 416 -2.75 11.88 35.06
C LYS A 416 -3.64 11.06 34.14
N THR A 417 -4.92 10.91 34.50
CA THR A 417 -5.93 10.35 33.59
C THR A 417 -6.07 11.21 32.32
N ASN A 418 -6.13 12.53 32.44
CA ASN A 418 -6.17 13.43 31.29
C ASN A 418 -4.90 13.31 30.41
N GLU A 419 -3.72 13.26 31.02
CA GLU A 419 -2.47 13.01 30.28
C GLU A 419 -2.49 11.63 29.58
N ASN A 420 -3.00 10.60 30.26
CA ASN A 420 -3.11 9.24 29.73
C ASN A 420 -4.06 9.20 28.52
N VAL A 421 -5.27 9.73 28.65
CA VAL A 421 -6.26 9.80 27.56
C VAL A 421 -5.70 10.60 26.37
N ARG A 422 -5.06 11.75 26.62
CA ARG A 422 -4.46 12.55 25.55
C ARG A 422 -3.36 11.79 24.81
N ASP A 423 -2.40 11.23 25.52
CA ASP A 423 -1.17 10.70 24.93
C ASP A 423 -1.31 9.25 24.44
N ASN A 424 -2.16 8.43 25.07
CA ASN A 424 -2.31 7.01 24.76
C ASN A 424 -3.55 6.67 23.92
N MET A 425 -4.55 7.56 23.84
CA MET A 425 -5.76 7.38 23.03
C MET A 425 -5.92 8.47 21.98
N MET A 426 -6.20 9.73 22.39
CA MET A 426 -6.52 10.82 21.46
C MET A 426 -5.44 11.05 20.40
N SER A 427 -4.16 11.03 20.81
CA SER A 427 -3.03 11.20 19.89
C SER A 427 -3.02 10.19 18.75
N CYS A 428 -3.34 8.93 19.04
CA CYS A 428 -3.40 7.87 18.04
C CYS A 428 -4.61 8.06 17.11
N ILE A 429 -5.79 8.31 17.69
CA ILE A 429 -7.05 8.43 16.93
C ILE A 429 -7.04 9.65 16.00
N VAL A 430 -6.54 10.80 16.47
CA VAL A 430 -6.40 12.01 15.64
C VAL A 430 -5.42 11.76 14.51
N LEU A 431 -4.27 11.15 14.78
CA LEU A 431 -3.28 10.87 13.74
C LEU A 431 -3.81 9.87 12.71
N ALA A 432 -4.51 8.82 13.13
CA ALA A 432 -5.17 7.86 12.24
C ALA A 432 -6.17 8.56 11.31
N HIS A 433 -6.98 9.47 11.85
CA HIS A 433 -7.95 10.27 11.07
C HIS A 433 -7.29 11.18 10.04
N LEU A 434 -6.23 11.89 10.43
CA LEU A 434 -5.47 12.74 9.51
C LEU A 434 -4.81 11.91 8.41
N CYS A 435 -4.19 10.78 8.76
CA CYS A 435 -3.59 9.86 7.78
C CYS A 435 -4.65 9.35 6.79
N ARG A 436 -5.83 8.93 7.27
CA ARG A 436 -6.96 8.53 6.41
C ARG A 436 -7.36 9.63 5.44
N LYS A 437 -7.52 10.87 5.91
CA LYS A 437 -7.86 12.03 5.05
C LYS A 437 -6.81 12.28 3.97
N LEU A 438 -5.54 12.14 4.32
CA LEU A 438 -4.42 12.35 3.42
C LEU A 438 -4.10 11.12 2.55
N GLY A 439 -4.77 9.98 2.79
CA GLY A 439 -4.48 8.72 2.09
C GLY A 439 -3.12 8.10 2.43
N ILE A 440 -2.62 8.38 3.63
CA ILE A 440 -1.38 7.85 4.18
C ILE A 440 -1.72 6.57 4.96
N HIS A 441 -0.98 5.49 4.72
CA HIS A 441 -1.13 4.26 5.48
C HIS A 441 -0.71 4.51 6.94
N PHE A 442 -1.54 4.10 7.90
CA PHE A 442 -1.31 4.36 9.32
C PHE A 442 -1.06 3.06 10.08
N THR A 443 0.10 2.90 10.68
CA THR A 443 0.39 1.81 11.61
C THR A 443 0.54 2.36 13.02
N TYR A 444 -0.25 1.84 13.95
CA TYR A 444 -0.09 2.08 15.37
C TYR A 444 0.55 0.87 16.03
N VAL A 445 1.63 1.11 16.78
CA VAL A 445 2.23 0.11 17.65
C VAL A 445 1.47 0.12 18.98
N GLY A 446 0.40 -0.68 18.99
CA GLY A 446 -0.45 -0.93 20.15
C GLY A 446 0.17 -1.90 21.15
N THR A 447 -0.64 -2.38 22.07
CA THR A 447 -0.19 -3.28 23.14
C THR A 447 -1.10 -4.49 23.21
N GLY A 448 -0.53 -5.69 23.34
CA GLY A 448 -1.27 -6.92 23.64
C GLY A 448 -1.51 -7.13 25.13
N TYR A 449 -0.98 -6.26 26.01
CA TYR A 449 -1.30 -6.20 27.45
C TYR A 449 -2.73 -5.69 27.72
N LEU A 450 -3.70 -6.27 27.03
CA LEU A 450 -5.12 -5.95 27.05
C LEU A 450 -5.96 -7.16 27.43
N PHE A 451 -5.34 -8.33 27.51
CA PHE A 451 -6.01 -9.59 27.78
C PHE A 451 -5.37 -10.27 28.97
N ALA A 452 -6.19 -10.98 29.73
CA ALA A 452 -5.76 -11.93 30.76
C ALA A 452 -6.44 -13.26 30.47
N TYR A 453 -5.77 -14.38 30.76
CA TYR A 453 -6.39 -15.70 30.65
C TYR A 453 -7.71 -15.74 31.45
N ASP A 454 -8.74 -16.31 30.82
CA ASP A 454 -10.10 -16.38 31.35
C ASP A 454 -10.71 -17.78 31.10
N GLU A 455 -12.03 -17.91 31.28
CA GLU A 455 -12.70 -19.20 31.11
C GLU A 455 -12.74 -19.66 29.64
N ASP A 456 -12.77 -18.73 28.70
CA ASP A 456 -12.82 -18.99 27.26
C ASP A 456 -11.42 -19.16 26.66
N HIS A 457 -10.42 -18.52 27.29
CA HIS A 457 -9.02 -18.51 26.90
C HIS A 457 -8.18 -19.04 28.07
N LYS A 458 -8.22 -20.35 28.30
CA LYS A 458 -7.41 -21.02 29.32
C LYS A 458 -5.98 -21.26 28.83
N ILE A 459 -5.05 -21.45 29.76
CA ILE A 459 -3.67 -21.86 29.45
C ILE A 459 -3.70 -23.17 28.66
N GLY A 460 -3.05 -23.20 27.49
CA GLY A 460 -3.05 -24.35 26.58
C GLY A 460 -4.35 -24.52 25.77
N GLY A 461 -5.32 -23.63 25.93
CA GLY A 461 -6.56 -23.57 25.16
C GLY A 461 -6.47 -22.61 23.96
N ARG A 462 -7.63 -22.08 23.54
CA ARG A 462 -7.71 -21.06 22.49
C ARG A 462 -6.99 -19.78 22.93
N SER A 463 -6.15 -19.24 22.06
CA SER A 463 -5.47 -17.95 22.27
C SER A 463 -6.32 -16.77 21.79
N PHE A 464 -6.03 -15.56 22.28
CA PHE A 464 -6.75 -14.35 21.88
C PHE A 464 -6.41 -13.95 20.44
N GLY A 465 -7.42 -13.87 19.58
CA GLY A 465 -7.31 -13.45 18.18
C GLY A 465 -7.44 -11.94 17.98
N GLU A 466 -7.38 -11.53 16.71
CA GLU A 466 -7.42 -10.13 16.30
C GLU A 466 -8.73 -9.43 16.63
N TYR A 467 -9.83 -10.18 16.71
CA TYR A 467 -11.18 -9.64 16.93
C TYR A 467 -11.69 -9.82 18.36
N ASP A 468 -10.94 -10.50 19.21
CA ASP A 468 -11.32 -10.62 20.63
C ASP A 468 -11.19 -9.25 21.31
N LEU A 469 -12.16 -8.94 22.17
CA LEU A 469 -12.24 -7.66 22.88
C LEU A 469 -11.30 -7.65 24.09
N PRO A 470 -10.66 -6.51 24.40
CA PRO A 470 -9.86 -6.37 25.62
C PRO A 470 -10.62 -6.82 26.88
N THR A 471 -10.00 -7.69 27.68
CA THR A 471 -10.58 -8.24 28.92
C THR A 471 -9.88 -7.74 30.19
N PHE A 472 -8.68 -7.16 30.06
CA PHE A 472 -7.87 -6.70 31.19
C PHE A 472 -7.93 -5.18 31.38
N PHE A 473 -8.47 -4.78 32.54
CA PHE A 473 -8.68 -3.37 32.94
C PHE A 473 -8.09 -3.08 34.33
N GLY A 474 -6.93 -3.66 34.64
CA GLY A 474 -6.35 -3.62 35.99
C GLY A 474 -5.76 -2.29 36.45
N ASN A 475 -5.58 -1.32 35.55
CA ASN A 475 -5.03 0.01 35.85
C ASN A 475 -5.45 1.06 34.80
N SER A 476 -5.28 2.35 35.10
CA SER A 476 -5.67 3.47 34.22
C SER A 476 -5.08 3.33 32.81
N TYR A 477 -3.81 2.93 32.71
CA TYR A 477 -3.15 2.70 31.43
C TYR A 477 -3.83 1.61 30.58
N SER A 478 -4.11 0.44 31.16
CA SER A 478 -4.79 -0.67 30.49
C SER A 478 -6.20 -0.32 30.04
N VAL A 479 -6.93 0.49 30.83
CA VAL A 479 -8.26 1.00 30.45
C VAL A 479 -8.18 1.85 29.20
N VAL A 480 -7.33 2.87 29.20
CA VAL A 480 -7.19 3.77 28.05
C VAL A 480 -6.72 3.02 26.81
N LYS A 481 -5.76 2.09 26.95
CA LYS A 481 -5.28 1.28 25.81
C LYS A 481 -6.33 0.32 25.29
N GLY A 482 -7.15 -0.28 26.15
CA GLY A 482 -8.27 -1.14 25.74
C GLY A 482 -9.32 -0.39 24.92
N PHE A 483 -9.67 0.83 25.35
CA PHE A 483 -10.53 1.72 24.55
C PHE A 483 -9.86 2.14 23.24
N THR A 484 -8.55 2.43 23.25
CA THR A 484 -7.80 2.78 22.04
C THR A 484 -7.82 1.65 21.03
N ASP A 485 -7.56 0.41 21.46
CA ASP A 485 -7.60 -0.79 20.62
C ASP A 485 -8.97 -0.98 19.96
N ARG A 486 -10.04 -0.83 20.74
CA ARG A 486 -11.42 -0.89 20.24
C ARG A 486 -11.75 0.27 19.29
N MET A 487 -11.32 1.49 19.59
CA MET A 487 -11.56 2.66 18.74
C MET A 487 -10.80 2.58 17.42
N MET A 488 -9.61 1.99 17.42
CA MET A 488 -8.84 1.76 16.20
C MET A 488 -9.63 0.96 15.16
N SER A 489 -10.58 0.13 15.59
CA SER A 489 -11.46 -0.62 14.68
C SER A 489 -12.29 0.25 13.76
N GLN A 490 -12.60 1.48 14.15
CA GLN A 490 -13.32 2.41 13.30
C GLN A 490 -12.51 2.87 12.09
N PHE A 491 -11.18 2.69 12.12
CA PHE A 491 -10.29 2.99 11.01
C PHE A 491 -10.01 1.78 10.13
N TYR A 492 -10.48 0.59 10.53
CA TYR A 492 -10.31 -0.64 9.74
C TYR A 492 -11.56 -1.51 9.49
N PHE A 493 -12.77 -1.03 9.81
CA PHE A 493 -14.01 -1.66 9.34
C PHE A 493 -14.24 -1.36 7.84
N GLY A 494 -14.09 -2.37 7.00
CA GLY A 494 -14.21 -2.31 5.53
C GLY A 494 -13.06 -3.08 4.85
N ALA A 495 -13.30 -3.64 3.66
CA ALA A 495 -12.38 -4.58 2.98
C ALA A 495 -11.03 -3.97 2.52
N THR A 496 -10.79 -2.69 2.79
CA THR A 496 -9.77 -1.84 2.13
C THR A 496 -9.05 -0.89 3.08
N SER A 497 -9.20 -1.07 4.38
CA SER A 497 -8.53 -0.19 5.33
C SER A 497 -7.01 -0.20 5.21
N GLU A 498 -6.40 0.98 5.26
CA GLU A 498 -4.94 1.15 5.24
C GLU A 498 -4.41 1.48 6.66
N ALA A 499 -5.11 1.01 7.71
CA ALA A 499 -4.74 1.25 9.08
C ALA A 499 -4.48 -0.06 9.83
N VAL A 500 -3.28 -0.21 10.40
CA VAL A 500 -2.88 -1.38 11.20
C VAL A 500 -2.82 -0.99 12.67
N ASN A 501 -3.43 -1.80 13.53
CA ASN A 501 -3.18 -1.78 14.95
C ASN A 501 -2.33 -3.02 15.30
N ALA A 502 -1.02 -2.84 15.39
CA ALA A 502 -0.05 -3.88 15.67
C ALA A 502 0.16 -4.02 17.18
N ARG A 503 -0.41 -5.07 17.77
CA ARG A 503 -0.31 -5.36 19.20
C ARG A 503 1.02 -6.03 19.50
N ILE A 504 1.90 -5.32 20.22
CA ILE A 504 3.14 -5.90 20.74
C ILE A 504 3.02 -6.27 22.21
N THR A 505 3.75 -7.28 22.66
CA THR A 505 3.83 -7.71 24.06
C THR A 505 5.27 -7.92 24.47
N LEU A 506 5.62 -7.51 25.70
CA LEU A 506 6.94 -7.77 26.30
C LEU A 506 8.12 -7.67 25.31
N PRO A 507 8.33 -6.51 24.68
CA PRO A 507 9.26 -6.42 23.57
C PRO A 507 10.70 -6.73 24.00
N LEU A 508 11.37 -7.58 23.23
CA LEU A 508 12.70 -8.11 23.47
C LEU A 508 13.62 -7.78 22.29
N ASN A 509 14.89 -7.51 22.60
CA ASN A 509 15.97 -7.60 21.64
C ASN A 509 17.18 -8.32 22.28
N TYR A 510 18.25 -8.45 21.52
CA TYR A 510 19.43 -9.20 21.92
C TYR A 510 20.48 -8.34 22.64
N ASN A 511 20.20 -7.06 22.90
CA ASN A 511 21.12 -6.15 23.57
C ASN A 511 20.84 -6.08 25.07
N LEU A 512 21.75 -6.59 25.90
CA LEU A 512 21.62 -6.62 27.36
C LEU A 512 21.85 -5.27 28.03
N ASP A 513 22.45 -4.31 27.33
CA ASP A 513 22.77 -2.97 27.88
C ASP A 513 21.56 -2.02 27.87
N GLU A 514 20.40 -2.49 27.38
CA GLU A 514 19.20 -1.67 27.21
C GLU A 514 18.16 -1.93 28.30
N ASP A 515 17.99 -0.98 29.24
CA ASP A 515 17.05 -1.03 30.38
C ASP A 515 15.59 -1.39 30.03
N ARG A 516 15.16 -1.16 28.77
CA ARG A 516 13.79 -1.44 28.32
C ARG A 516 13.61 -2.85 27.76
N ASN A 517 14.69 -3.53 27.41
CA ASN A 517 14.68 -4.90 26.90
C ASN A 517 14.13 -5.86 27.94
N LEU A 518 13.19 -6.73 27.54
CA LEU A 518 12.67 -7.80 28.41
C LEU A 518 13.80 -8.62 29.02
N LEU A 519 14.78 -9.06 28.22
CA LEU A 519 15.84 -9.96 28.66
C LEU A 519 16.70 -9.32 29.78
N ALA A 520 17.08 -8.06 29.60
CA ALA A 520 17.84 -7.30 30.61
C ALA A 520 17.09 -7.16 31.94
N LYS A 521 15.75 -7.08 31.90
CA LYS A 521 14.91 -7.01 33.10
C LYS A 521 14.79 -8.37 33.80
N ILE A 522 14.42 -9.42 33.05
CA ILE A 522 14.07 -10.72 33.65
C ILE A 522 15.28 -11.44 34.26
N ILE A 523 16.50 -11.18 33.78
CA ILE A 523 17.73 -11.71 34.37
C ILE A 523 17.88 -11.28 35.85
N ASN A 524 17.37 -10.09 36.19
CA ASN A 524 17.50 -9.51 37.53
C ASN A 524 16.25 -9.70 38.40
N TYR A 525 15.23 -10.41 37.92
CA TYR A 525 14.01 -10.64 38.68
C TYR A 525 14.27 -11.63 39.82
N LYS A 526 13.85 -11.24 41.04
CA LYS A 526 13.91 -12.13 42.21
C LYS A 526 12.86 -13.24 42.14
N GLN A 527 11.76 -12.99 41.43
CA GLN A 527 10.62 -13.89 41.30
C GLN A 527 10.11 -13.90 39.87
N ILE A 528 9.89 -15.09 39.32
CA ILE A 528 9.41 -15.29 37.96
C ILE A 528 8.13 -16.10 38.00
N PHE A 529 7.10 -15.57 37.36
CA PHE A 529 5.84 -16.25 37.22
C PHE A 529 5.88 -17.14 35.98
N ASP A 530 5.77 -18.45 36.17
CA ASP A 530 5.93 -19.45 35.12
C ASP A 530 4.60 -19.71 34.41
N ILE A 531 4.27 -18.80 33.50
CA ILE A 531 3.12 -18.92 32.60
C ILE A 531 3.54 -18.68 31.16
N PRO A 532 2.98 -19.42 30.19
CA PRO A 532 3.18 -19.11 28.78
C PRO A 532 2.64 -17.71 28.47
N VAL A 533 3.47 -16.89 27.84
CA VAL A 533 3.09 -15.55 27.39
C VAL A 533 3.59 -15.32 25.98
N SER A 534 2.82 -14.59 25.18
CA SER A 534 3.32 -14.10 23.90
C SER A 534 4.35 -13.01 24.13
N ILE A 535 5.44 -13.03 23.37
CA ILE A 535 6.50 -12.01 23.38
C ILE A 535 6.74 -11.48 21.96
N THR A 536 7.15 -10.22 21.86
CA THR A 536 7.56 -9.59 20.61
C THR A 536 9.08 -9.53 20.54
N ILE A 537 9.70 -10.38 19.74
CA ILE A 537 11.13 -10.30 19.44
C ILE A 537 11.31 -9.29 18.30
N LEU A 538 11.76 -8.07 18.65
CA LEU A 538 11.79 -6.94 17.71
C LEU A 538 12.57 -7.24 16.41
N PRO A 539 13.72 -7.94 16.43
CA PRO A 539 14.43 -8.35 15.21
C PRO A 539 13.63 -9.21 14.23
N ASP A 540 12.60 -9.94 14.67
CA ASP A 540 11.74 -10.73 13.78
C ASP A 540 10.47 -9.96 13.43
N CYS A 541 9.84 -9.37 14.45
CA CYS A 541 8.53 -8.74 14.33
C CYS A 541 8.56 -7.42 13.55
N LEU A 542 9.60 -6.58 13.70
CA LEU A 542 9.66 -5.32 12.97
C LEU A 542 9.83 -5.52 11.45
N PRO A 543 10.70 -6.43 10.96
CA PRO A 543 10.72 -6.79 9.55
C PRO A 543 9.38 -7.31 9.02
N ALA A 544 8.69 -8.14 9.80
CA ALA A 544 7.35 -8.61 9.43
C ALA A 544 6.36 -7.44 9.33
N LEU A 545 6.37 -6.54 10.31
CA LEU A 545 5.54 -5.33 10.31
C LEU A 545 5.80 -4.45 9.09
N PHE A 546 7.06 -4.20 8.74
CA PHE A 546 7.40 -3.38 7.57
C PHE A 546 6.93 -4.03 6.27
N SER A 547 7.04 -5.35 6.13
CA SER A 547 6.51 -6.05 4.96
C SER A 547 4.98 -5.96 4.88
N ILE A 548 4.28 -5.95 6.03
CA ILE A 548 2.82 -5.82 6.10
C ILE A 548 2.40 -4.37 5.81
N MET A 549 3.14 -3.40 6.34
CA MET A 549 2.96 -1.97 6.06
C MET A 549 3.09 -1.69 4.56
N GLU A 550 4.15 -2.19 3.90
CA GLU A 550 4.37 -2.00 2.46
C GLU A 550 3.23 -2.55 1.61
N ARG A 551 2.57 -3.63 2.05
CA ARG A 551 1.38 -4.20 1.41
C ARG A 551 0.09 -3.42 1.71
N ARG A 552 0.18 -2.37 2.54
CA ARG A 552 -0.92 -1.56 3.05
C ARG A 552 -2.06 -2.39 3.63
N PHE A 553 -1.72 -3.47 4.36
CA PHE A 553 -2.71 -4.24 5.11
C PHE A 553 -3.46 -3.36 6.11
N GLY A 554 -4.70 -3.70 6.47
CA GLY A 554 -5.41 -3.03 7.54
C GLY A 554 -6.18 -4.00 8.40
N GLY A 555 -6.26 -3.67 9.69
CA GLY A 555 -6.84 -4.53 10.72
C GLY A 555 -6.02 -4.53 12.01
N ASN A 556 -6.50 -5.31 12.98
CA ASN A 556 -5.70 -5.71 14.12
C ASN A 556 -4.70 -6.77 13.71
N LEU A 557 -3.51 -6.72 14.30
CA LEU A 557 -2.47 -7.70 14.11
C LEU A 557 -1.81 -8.01 15.44
N ASN A 558 -1.85 -9.27 15.86
CA ASN A 558 -1.04 -9.75 16.98
C ASN A 558 0.42 -9.87 16.52
N LEU A 559 1.22 -8.82 16.75
CA LEU A 559 2.62 -8.74 16.30
C LEU A 559 3.55 -9.34 17.37
N VAL A 560 3.47 -10.65 17.53
CA VAL A 560 4.24 -11.45 18.49
C VAL A 560 4.79 -12.69 17.77
N ASN A 561 5.87 -13.27 18.29
CA ASN A 561 6.39 -14.50 17.74
C ASN A 561 5.42 -15.67 18.03
N PRO A 562 5.25 -16.62 17.08
CA PRO A 562 4.51 -17.86 17.33
C PRO A 562 5.06 -18.65 18.52
N GLU A 563 4.24 -19.53 19.07
CA GLU A 563 4.55 -20.35 20.26
C GLU A 563 4.84 -19.50 21.51
N PRO A 564 3.81 -19.21 22.33
CA PRO A 564 3.98 -18.55 23.61
C PRO A 564 5.02 -19.26 24.50
N ILE A 565 5.84 -18.48 25.20
CA ILE A 565 6.95 -18.98 26.02
C ILE A 565 6.88 -18.37 27.42
N SER A 566 7.26 -19.11 28.46
CA SER A 566 7.33 -18.56 29.81
C SER A 566 8.64 -17.82 30.04
N LEU A 567 8.63 -16.82 30.92
CA LEU A 567 9.85 -16.11 31.31
C LEU A 567 10.89 -17.04 31.95
N HIS A 568 10.43 -18.12 32.61
CA HIS A 568 11.31 -19.13 33.17
C HIS A 568 12.04 -19.91 32.07
N GLN A 569 11.33 -20.32 31.02
CA GLN A 569 11.89 -21.02 29.86
C GLN A 569 12.91 -20.15 29.11
N ILE A 570 12.65 -18.83 28.95
CA ILE A 570 13.62 -17.90 28.34
C ILE A 570 14.93 -17.91 29.13
N LEU A 571 14.88 -17.82 30.46
CA LEU A 571 16.08 -17.83 31.29
C LEU A 571 16.82 -19.17 31.25
N GLN A 572 16.09 -20.29 31.21
CA GLN A 572 16.70 -21.62 31.05
C GLN A 572 17.44 -21.74 29.72
N LEU A 573 16.83 -21.29 28.62
CA LEU A 573 17.47 -21.25 27.29
C LEU A 573 18.71 -20.35 27.31
N PHE A 574 18.60 -19.15 27.86
CA PHE A 574 19.71 -18.21 27.97
C PHE A 574 20.89 -18.80 28.73
N LYS A 575 20.65 -19.38 29.90
CA LYS A 575 21.69 -20.05 30.70
C LYS A 575 22.32 -21.23 29.95
N LYS A 576 21.50 -22.05 29.30
CA LYS A 576 21.93 -23.25 28.58
C LYS A 576 22.84 -22.90 27.40
N LEU A 577 22.48 -21.89 26.61
CA LEU A 577 23.14 -21.59 25.33
C LEU A 577 24.30 -20.59 25.47
N THR A 578 24.20 -19.60 26.36
CA THR A 578 25.28 -18.60 26.56
C THR A 578 26.31 -19.01 27.62
N GLY A 579 25.98 -20.01 28.46
CA GLY A 579 26.80 -20.39 29.62
C GLY A 579 26.88 -19.34 30.73
N LYS A 580 26.18 -18.20 30.62
CA LYS A 580 26.21 -17.13 31.62
C LYS A 580 25.46 -17.54 32.89
N ALA A 581 26.06 -17.25 34.04
CA ALA A 581 25.43 -17.48 35.34
C ALA A 581 24.25 -16.51 35.53
N LEU A 582 23.13 -17.03 36.03
CA LEU A 582 21.96 -16.24 36.41
C LEU A 582 21.94 -15.99 37.92
N PRO A 583 21.51 -14.80 38.37
CA PRO A 583 21.18 -14.57 39.78
C PRO A 583 20.16 -15.58 40.31
N CYS A 584 20.14 -15.78 41.63
CA CYS A 584 19.13 -16.63 42.25
C CYS A 584 17.74 -16.00 42.12
N TYR A 585 16.77 -16.77 41.62
CA TYR A 585 15.37 -16.36 41.50
C TYR A 585 14.43 -17.50 41.88
N GLU A 586 13.26 -17.15 42.39
CA GLU A 586 12.18 -18.07 42.77
C GLU A 586 11.18 -18.21 41.62
N VAL A 587 10.76 -19.44 41.32
CA VAL A 587 9.72 -19.72 40.32
C VAL A 587 8.37 -19.85 41.02
N VAL A 588 7.42 -19.03 40.62
CA VAL A 588 6.04 -19.07 41.11
C VAL A 588 5.20 -19.81 40.07
N GLY A 589 4.64 -20.96 40.44
CA GLY A 589 3.75 -21.75 39.58
C GLY A 589 2.30 -21.26 39.61
N VAL A 590 1.53 -21.64 38.59
CA VAL A 590 0.12 -21.22 38.41
C VAL A 590 -0.79 -21.73 39.53
N ASP A 591 -0.54 -22.92 40.04
CA ASP A 591 -1.39 -23.58 41.06
C ASP A 591 -1.18 -23.02 42.48
N THR A 592 -0.20 -22.12 42.66
CA THR A 592 0.03 -21.47 43.95
C THR A 592 -0.99 -20.37 44.19
N GLU A 593 -1.35 -20.10 45.46
CA GLU A 593 -2.25 -18.99 45.82
C GLU A 593 -1.75 -17.65 45.24
N LYS A 594 -0.44 -17.43 45.34
CA LYS A 594 0.25 -16.28 44.75
C LYS A 594 0.18 -16.27 43.22
N GLY A 595 0.30 -17.43 42.57
CA GLY A 595 0.12 -17.59 41.13
C GLY A 595 -1.28 -17.20 40.67
N GLN A 596 -2.31 -17.68 41.37
CA GLN A 596 -3.71 -17.32 41.10
C GLN A 596 -3.98 -15.82 41.30
N GLN A 597 -3.35 -15.18 42.29
CA GLN A 597 -3.40 -13.73 42.47
C GLN A 597 -2.71 -12.97 41.32
N LEU A 598 -1.55 -13.47 40.86
CA LEU A 598 -0.80 -12.88 39.75
C LEU A 598 -1.55 -13.00 38.42
N MET A 599 -2.28 -14.10 38.19
CA MET A 599 -3.14 -14.28 37.01
C MET A 599 -4.23 -13.20 36.91
N ARG A 600 -4.80 -12.80 38.04
CA ARG A 600 -5.87 -11.78 38.09
C ARG A 600 -5.35 -10.34 37.94
N THR A 601 -4.05 -10.14 38.10
CA THR A 601 -3.45 -8.79 38.20
C THR A 601 -2.46 -8.48 37.07
N LYS A 602 -2.17 -9.44 36.20
CA LYS A 602 -1.27 -9.26 35.04
C LYS A 602 -1.96 -9.66 33.74
N GLY A 603 -1.90 -8.77 32.74
CA GLY A 603 -2.36 -9.03 31.37
C GLY A 603 -1.40 -9.93 30.57
N ASN A 604 -0.97 -11.03 31.17
CA ASN A 604 -0.04 -11.99 30.60
C ASN A 604 -0.85 -13.15 29.99
N CYS A 605 -0.85 -13.26 28.66
CA CYS A 605 -1.65 -14.23 27.93
C CYS A 605 -0.96 -14.71 26.65
N ALA A 606 -1.57 -15.72 26.01
CA ALA A 606 -1.24 -16.15 24.66
C ALA A 606 -2.12 -15.44 23.63
N LEU A 607 -1.50 -14.91 22.58
CA LEU A 607 -2.15 -14.34 21.41
C LEU A 607 -2.01 -15.31 20.22
N ASP A 608 -3.06 -15.41 19.42
CA ASP A 608 -3.06 -16.18 18.17
C ASP A 608 -2.21 -15.46 17.10
N THR A 609 -1.31 -16.20 16.45
CA THR A 609 -0.39 -15.71 15.41
C THR A 609 -0.73 -16.20 14.00
N THR A 610 -1.82 -16.97 13.83
CA THR A 610 -2.20 -17.59 12.56
C THR A 610 -2.25 -16.57 11.41
N LEU A 611 -2.77 -15.36 11.67
CA LEU A 611 -2.80 -14.29 10.68
C LEU A 611 -1.40 -13.75 10.34
N LEU A 612 -0.55 -13.52 11.34
CA LEU A 612 0.82 -13.07 11.14
C LEU A 612 1.62 -14.08 10.33
N GLU A 613 1.49 -15.37 10.64
CA GLU A 613 2.16 -16.47 9.92
C GLU A 613 1.70 -16.56 8.47
N LYS A 614 0.40 -16.33 8.21
CA LYS A 614 -0.13 -16.25 6.84
C LYS A 614 0.41 -15.04 6.07
N LEU A 615 0.52 -13.89 6.73
CA LEU A 615 0.99 -12.65 6.10
C LEU A 615 2.52 -12.65 5.91
N TYR A 616 3.26 -13.26 6.84
CA TYR A 616 4.72 -13.33 6.84
C TYR A 616 5.20 -14.74 7.26
N PRO A 617 5.19 -15.72 6.33
CA PRO A 617 5.54 -17.12 6.65
C PRO A 617 6.98 -17.35 7.13
N ALA A 618 7.86 -16.35 7.00
CA ALA A 618 9.23 -16.40 7.47
C ALA A 618 9.38 -16.03 8.96
N ILE A 619 8.29 -15.69 9.66
CA ILE A 619 8.34 -15.38 11.09
C ILE A 619 8.80 -16.61 11.87
N LYS A 620 9.81 -16.44 12.73
CA LYS A 620 10.32 -17.51 13.60
C LYS A 620 9.47 -17.62 14.86
N SER A 621 9.29 -18.84 15.36
CA SER A 621 8.71 -19.04 16.68
C SER A 621 9.61 -18.46 17.77
N SER A 622 9.04 -18.21 18.96
CA SER A 622 9.75 -17.66 20.10
C SER A 622 10.98 -18.50 20.46
N PHE A 623 10.84 -19.83 20.44
CA PHE A 623 11.93 -20.75 20.74
C PHE A 623 13.03 -20.68 19.68
N ALA A 624 12.69 -20.86 18.40
CA ALA A 624 13.66 -20.89 17.31
C ALA A 624 14.48 -19.59 17.24
N SER A 625 13.83 -18.43 17.44
CA SER A 625 14.52 -17.15 17.40
C SER A 625 15.47 -16.95 18.58
N LEU A 626 15.03 -17.30 19.80
CA LEU A 626 15.88 -17.21 21.00
C LEU A 626 17.05 -18.20 20.95
N GLU A 627 16.85 -19.42 20.43
CA GLU A 627 17.91 -20.40 20.28
C GLU A 627 19.01 -19.93 19.32
N ASP A 628 18.63 -19.45 18.13
CA ASP A 628 19.56 -18.90 17.15
C ASP A 628 20.38 -17.74 17.72
N ALA A 629 19.71 -16.81 18.41
CA ALA A 629 20.35 -15.63 18.94
C ALA A 629 21.25 -15.93 20.14
N PHE A 630 20.81 -16.77 21.08
CA PHE A 630 21.62 -17.13 22.25
C PHE A 630 22.79 -18.04 21.90
N ALA A 631 22.69 -18.86 20.85
CA ALA A 631 23.83 -19.63 20.34
C ALA A 631 24.90 -18.73 19.70
N ALA A 632 24.54 -17.52 19.25
CA ALA A 632 25.45 -16.54 18.67
C ALA A 632 26.06 -15.57 19.72
N MET A 633 25.63 -15.64 20.99
CA MET A 633 26.08 -14.81 22.13
C MET A 633 27.11 -15.52 22.99
#